data_AF-A0A8S3IUA8-F1
#
_entry.id   AF-A0A8S3IUA8-F1
#
_cell.length_a   1.000
_cell.length_b   1.000
_cell.length_c   1.000
_cell.angle_alpha   90.00
_cell.angle_beta   90.00
_cell.angle_gamma   90.00
#
_symmetry.space_group_name_H-M   'P 1'
#
loop_
_entity.id
_entity.type
_entity.pdbx_description
1 polymer ?
#
loop_
_entity_poly.entity_id
_entity_poly.type
_entity_poly.pdbx_seq_one_letter_code
_entity_poly.pdbx_strand_id
1 'polypeptide(L)'
;MSRDYMNLLSEAQFVANAVEQHNQVRRILDHHNNQALQNHGRDFIRALVAIEFDKAAPESLLLPRGFSGVPNPHVPGTVHHSPNHDQQTSVANTKELQLKLLLTADEITTIRAHATQIAQASLQLRSNPLGIGHAPDQALGTNKHVFSITGPHLGHYYGDIFIIFKRELVYHPDSNFSIQAATTFGASTNAYKMRPWLKDPGSDTDRIRQFHRNKLHCSVPGYEEAAAIELMALTGQQKKTMNVDLKDIQHRWLTIDSHQVFEMH
;
A
#
# COMPACT_ATOMS: atom_id res chain seq x y z
N MET A 1 0.52 1.67 -2.94
CA MET A 1 -0.68 1.51 -2.09
C MET A 1 -0.22 1.37 -0.65
N SER A 2 -0.98 1.87 0.32
CA SER A 2 -0.62 1.69 1.72
C SER A 2 -0.74 0.23 2.13
N ARG A 3 0.01 -0.21 3.15
CA ARG A 3 -0.05 -1.60 3.61
C ARG A 3 -1.41 -1.92 4.23
N ASP A 4 -2.05 -0.96 4.87
CA ASP A 4 -3.41 -1.11 5.37
C ASP A 4 -4.40 -1.37 4.24
N TYR A 5 -4.26 -0.65 3.12
CA TYR A 5 -5.06 -0.93 1.92
C TYR A 5 -4.80 -2.35 1.40
N MET A 6 -3.54 -2.81 1.38
CA MET A 6 -3.20 -4.18 0.97
C MET A 6 -3.82 -5.24 1.89
N ASN A 7 -3.88 -4.99 3.20
CA ASN A 7 -4.56 -5.89 4.14
C ASN A 7 -6.07 -5.96 3.85
N LEU A 8 -6.69 -4.83 3.54
CA LEU A 8 -8.12 -4.77 3.19
C LEU A 8 -8.45 -5.52 1.88
N LEU A 9 -7.47 -5.76 0.99
CA LEU A 9 -7.67 -6.64 -0.18
C LEU A 9 -7.99 -8.09 0.20
N SER A 10 -7.75 -8.49 1.45
CA SER A 10 -8.18 -9.80 1.96
C SER A 10 -9.66 -9.86 2.34
N GLU A 11 -10.34 -8.72 2.38
CA GLU A 11 -11.75 -8.62 2.74
C GLU A 11 -12.61 -8.53 1.47
N ALA A 12 -13.39 -9.58 1.19
CA ALA A 12 -14.27 -9.62 0.02
C ALA A 12 -15.22 -8.40 -0.06
N GLN A 13 -15.70 -7.92 1.09
CA GLN A 13 -16.57 -6.74 1.15
C GLN A 13 -15.85 -5.45 0.73
N PHE A 14 -14.58 -5.28 1.12
CA PHE A 14 -13.78 -4.14 0.71
C PHE A 14 -13.52 -4.15 -0.80
N VAL A 15 -13.18 -5.32 -1.35
CA VAL A 15 -12.97 -5.49 -2.79
C VAL A 15 -14.26 -5.25 -3.59
N ALA A 16 -15.40 -5.72 -3.10
CA ALA A 16 -16.70 -5.41 -3.71
C ALA A 16 -16.97 -3.89 -3.76
N ASN A 17 -16.67 -3.17 -2.67
CA ASN A 17 -16.80 -1.71 -2.66
C ASN A 17 -15.85 -1.05 -3.69
N ALA A 18 -14.63 -1.57 -3.87
CA ALA A 18 -13.71 -1.07 -4.89
C ALA A 18 -14.23 -1.28 -6.32
N VAL A 19 -14.88 -2.42 -6.59
CA VAL A 19 -15.57 -2.68 -7.86
C VAL A 19 -16.72 -1.69 -8.09
N GLU A 20 -17.52 -1.38 -7.06
CA GLU A 20 -18.60 -0.39 -7.13
C GLU A 20 -18.07 1.01 -7.51
N GLN A 21 -16.84 1.36 -7.13
CA GLN A 21 -16.20 2.63 -7.48
C GLN A 21 -15.53 2.64 -8.86
N HIS A 22 -15.45 1.49 -9.55
CA HIS A 22 -14.84 1.42 -10.87
C HIS A 22 -15.64 2.27 -11.87
N ASN A 23 -14.97 3.13 -12.64
CA ASN A 23 -15.62 4.14 -13.50
C ASN A 23 -16.70 3.54 -14.41
N GLN A 24 -16.40 2.44 -15.11
CA GLN A 24 -17.36 1.82 -16.02
C GLN A 24 -18.54 1.18 -15.30
N VAL A 25 -18.30 0.52 -14.14
CA VAL A 25 -19.37 -0.08 -13.33
C VAL A 25 -20.28 1.00 -12.79
N ARG A 26 -19.70 2.04 -12.19
CA ARG A 26 -20.44 3.18 -11.67
C ARG A 26 -21.25 3.88 -12.75
N ARG A 27 -20.69 4.09 -13.95
CA ARG A 27 -21.42 4.66 -15.09
C ARG A 27 -22.66 3.84 -15.42
N ILE A 28 -22.56 2.51 -15.47
CA ILE A 28 -23.71 1.63 -15.75
C ILE A 28 -24.76 1.74 -14.63
N LEU A 29 -24.35 1.61 -13.36
CA LEU A 29 -25.29 1.58 -12.23
C LEU A 29 -25.96 2.95 -11.97
N ASP A 30 -25.25 4.06 -12.19
CA ASP A 30 -25.77 5.40 -11.95
C ASP A 30 -26.56 5.97 -13.13
N HIS A 31 -26.31 5.50 -14.37
CA HIS A 31 -26.93 6.05 -15.57
C HIS A 31 -28.47 5.96 -15.54
N HIS A 32 -29.02 4.90 -14.94
CA HIS A 32 -30.46 4.66 -14.92
C HIS A 32 -31.20 5.34 -13.75
N ASN A 33 -30.49 6.02 -12.84
CA ASN A 33 -31.05 6.67 -11.64
C ASN A 33 -32.13 5.83 -10.92
N ASN A 34 -31.88 4.53 -10.76
CA ASN A 34 -32.84 3.57 -10.24
C ASN A 34 -32.28 2.88 -9.00
N GLN A 35 -32.89 3.14 -7.84
CA GLN A 35 -32.40 2.61 -6.56
C GLN A 35 -32.45 1.08 -6.49
N ALA A 36 -33.46 0.45 -7.09
CA ALA A 36 -33.56 -1.01 -7.13
C ALA A 36 -32.43 -1.60 -7.99
N LEU A 37 -32.14 -0.99 -9.14
CA LEU A 37 -31.00 -1.37 -9.99
C LEU A 37 -29.69 -1.28 -9.21
N GLN A 38 -29.43 -0.16 -8.52
CA GLN A 38 -28.20 0.03 -7.74
C GLN A 38 -28.06 -1.03 -6.64
N ASN A 39 -29.15 -1.35 -5.95
CA ASN A 39 -29.16 -2.39 -4.91
C ASN A 39 -28.91 -3.79 -5.52
N HIS A 40 -29.56 -4.13 -6.63
CA HIS A 40 -29.33 -5.39 -7.34
C HIS A 40 -27.90 -5.50 -7.87
N GLY A 41 -27.35 -4.40 -8.42
CA GLY A 41 -25.98 -4.31 -8.91
C GLY A 41 -24.96 -4.54 -7.80
N ARG A 42 -25.16 -3.90 -6.64
CA ARG A 42 -24.34 -4.10 -5.44
C ARG A 42 -24.36 -5.55 -4.96
N ASP A 43 -25.54 -6.14 -4.82
CA ASP A 43 -25.68 -7.53 -4.38
C ASP A 43 -25.04 -8.51 -5.37
N PHE A 44 -25.19 -8.24 -6.68
CA PHE A 44 -24.56 -9.02 -7.74
C PHE A 44 -23.03 -8.95 -7.64
N ILE A 45 -22.45 -7.75 -7.55
CA ILE A 45 -21.01 -7.54 -7.39
C ILE A 45 -20.47 -8.27 -6.15
N ARG A 46 -21.14 -8.11 -5.00
CA ARG A 46 -20.74 -8.77 -3.74
C ARG A 46 -20.72 -10.28 -3.87
N ALA A 47 -21.75 -10.86 -4.50
CA ALA A 47 -21.83 -12.30 -4.73
C ALA A 47 -20.70 -12.78 -5.67
N LEU A 48 -20.41 -12.05 -6.76
CA LEU A 48 -19.32 -12.40 -7.67
C LEU A 48 -17.95 -12.36 -6.99
N VAL A 49 -17.68 -11.33 -6.19
CA VAL A 49 -16.42 -11.22 -5.45
C VAL A 49 -16.30 -12.33 -4.42
N ALA A 50 -17.38 -12.63 -3.68
CA ALA A 50 -17.39 -13.73 -2.70
C ALA A 50 -17.11 -15.09 -3.35
N ILE A 51 -17.68 -15.36 -4.53
CA ILE A 51 -17.41 -16.57 -5.31
C ILE A 51 -15.91 -16.71 -5.64
N GLU A 52 -15.26 -15.63 -6.11
CA GLU A 52 -13.82 -15.68 -6.42
C GLU A 52 -12.96 -15.87 -5.16
N PHE A 53 -13.35 -15.29 -4.03
CA PHE A 53 -12.65 -15.46 -2.76
C PHE A 53 -12.79 -16.89 -2.21
N ASP A 54 -13.97 -17.48 -2.30
CA ASP A 54 -14.22 -18.87 -1.90
C ASP A 54 -13.43 -19.86 -2.76
N LYS A 55 -13.29 -19.60 -4.07
CA LYS A 55 -12.44 -20.40 -4.97
C LYS A 55 -10.97 -20.38 -4.55
N ALA A 56 -10.48 -19.25 -4.05
CA ALA A 56 -9.08 -19.07 -3.62
C ALA A 56 -8.82 -19.50 -2.16
N ALA A 57 -9.85 -19.83 -1.38
CA ALA A 57 -9.73 -20.24 0.01
C ALA A 57 -8.80 -21.44 0.25
N PRO A 58 -8.76 -22.50 -0.60
CA PRO A 58 -7.84 -23.63 -0.41
C PRO A 58 -6.35 -23.27 -0.51
N GLU A 59 -5.97 -22.24 -1.29
CA GLU A 59 -4.57 -21.82 -1.47
C GLU A 59 -4.11 -20.79 -0.43
N SER A 60 -5.04 -20.02 0.14
CA SER A 60 -4.73 -18.95 1.11
C SER A 60 -4.39 -19.42 2.53
N LEU A 61 -4.67 -20.69 2.86
CA LEU A 61 -4.29 -21.34 4.12
C LEU A 61 -2.82 -21.81 4.14
N LEU A 62 -2.09 -21.69 3.03
CA LEU A 62 -0.68 -22.08 2.91
C LEU A 62 0.31 -20.94 3.11
N LEU A 63 -0.13 -19.71 3.38
CA LEU A 63 0.80 -18.63 3.76
C LEU A 63 1.32 -18.89 5.18
N PRO A 64 2.64 -19.01 5.39
CA PRO A 64 3.19 -19.29 6.70
C PRO A 64 2.92 -18.11 7.63
N ARG A 65 2.10 -18.33 8.66
CA ARG A 65 2.14 -17.51 9.87
C ARG A 65 3.51 -17.71 10.51
N GLY A 66 4.36 -16.71 10.37
CA GLY A 66 5.58 -16.56 11.15
C GLY A 66 6.80 -17.24 10.53
N PHE A 67 7.89 -16.47 10.47
CA PHE A 67 9.23 -17.02 10.43
C PHE A 67 9.47 -17.82 11.73
N SER A 68 9.20 -19.12 11.69
CA SER A 68 9.86 -20.11 12.55
C SER A 68 10.27 -21.27 11.65
N GLY A 69 11.59 -21.41 11.43
CA GLY A 69 12.18 -22.28 10.41
C GLY A 69 11.99 -23.78 10.67
N VAL A 70 10.81 -24.32 10.36
CA VAL A 70 10.59 -25.77 10.27
C VAL A 70 9.77 -26.07 9.01
N PRO A 71 10.21 -27.00 8.13
CA PRO A 71 9.44 -27.38 6.95
C PRO A 71 8.30 -28.32 7.34
N ASN A 72 7.07 -28.02 6.91
CA ASN A 72 5.92 -28.92 7.08
C ASN A 72 5.63 -29.65 5.74
N PRO A 73 5.30 -30.95 5.76
CA PRO A 73 5.20 -31.78 4.55
C PRO A 73 3.89 -31.55 3.79
N HIS A 74 3.97 -31.67 2.46
CA HIS A 74 2.86 -31.56 1.53
C HIS A 74 1.69 -32.50 1.83
N VAL A 75 0.47 -31.97 1.79
CA VAL A 75 -0.78 -32.74 1.67
C VAL A 75 -1.49 -32.28 0.38
N PRO A 76 -1.97 -33.18 -0.50
CA PRO A 76 -2.70 -32.80 -1.70
C PRO A 76 -4.12 -32.31 -1.35
N GLY A 77 -4.45 -31.07 -1.70
CA GLY A 77 -5.77 -30.48 -1.45
C GLY A 77 -6.82 -30.94 -2.47
N THR A 78 -7.88 -31.60 -2.00
CA THR A 78 -9.13 -31.82 -2.72
C THR A 78 -10.00 -30.56 -2.63
N VAL A 79 -10.60 -30.13 -3.75
CA VAL A 79 -11.47 -28.95 -3.84
C VAL A 79 -12.79 -29.24 -3.11
N HIS A 80 -12.89 -28.83 -1.85
CA HIS A 80 -14.16 -28.85 -1.11
C HIS A 80 -14.96 -27.59 -1.45
N HIS A 81 -16.12 -27.75 -2.10
CA HIS A 81 -17.11 -26.68 -2.23
C HIS A 81 -17.68 -26.35 -0.85
N SER A 82 -17.41 -25.15 -0.34
CA SER A 82 -18.01 -24.65 0.89
C SER A 82 -19.52 -24.40 0.67
N PRO A 83 -20.40 -24.70 1.64
CA PRO A 83 -21.83 -24.36 1.58
C PRO A 83 -22.13 -22.89 1.24
N ASN A 84 -21.15 -22.00 1.50
CA ASN A 84 -21.22 -20.59 1.15
C ASN A 84 -21.16 -20.35 -0.38
N HIS A 85 -20.37 -21.12 -1.13
CA HIS A 85 -20.14 -20.91 -2.57
C HIS A 85 -21.43 -21.12 -3.39
N ASP A 86 -22.18 -22.18 -3.10
CA ASP A 86 -23.43 -22.47 -3.80
C ASP A 86 -24.51 -21.43 -3.48
N GLN A 87 -24.55 -20.97 -2.23
CA GLN A 87 -25.41 -19.87 -1.82
C GLN A 87 -25.07 -18.58 -2.56
N GLN A 88 -23.80 -18.20 -2.64
CA GLN A 88 -23.37 -16.99 -3.37
C GLN A 88 -23.64 -17.13 -4.87
N THR A 89 -23.47 -18.32 -5.45
CA THR A 89 -23.80 -18.59 -6.86
C THR A 89 -25.29 -18.39 -7.13
N SER A 90 -26.15 -18.88 -6.23
CA SER A 90 -27.60 -18.68 -6.32
C SER A 90 -27.98 -17.20 -6.22
N VAL A 91 -27.35 -16.45 -5.30
CA VAL A 91 -27.54 -14.99 -5.19
C VAL A 91 -27.11 -14.30 -6.47
N ALA A 92 -25.92 -14.60 -6.99
CA ALA A 92 -25.40 -13.99 -8.22
C ALA A 92 -26.35 -14.24 -9.40
N ASN A 93 -26.84 -15.47 -9.59
CA ASN A 93 -27.77 -15.81 -10.66
C ASN A 93 -29.12 -15.09 -10.51
N THR A 94 -29.64 -15.01 -9.29
CA THR A 94 -30.90 -14.31 -9.00
C THR A 94 -30.79 -12.81 -9.30
N LYS A 95 -29.70 -12.18 -8.84
CA LYS A 95 -29.47 -10.75 -9.06
C LYS A 95 -29.17 -10.45 -10.52
N GLU A 96 -28.45 -11.31 -11.22
CA GLU A 96 -28.25 -11.19 -12.67
C GLU A 96 -29.58 -11.20 -13.42
N LEU A 97 -30.50 -12.11 -13.08
CA LEU A 97 -31.81 -12.16 -13.71
C LEU A 97 -32.60 -10.86 -13.49
N GLN A 98 -32.53 -10.28 -12.29
CA GLN A 98 -33.15 -8.99 -11.98
C GLN A 98 -32.50 -7.84 -12.77
N LEU A 99 -31.17 -7.85 -12.91
CA LEU A 99 -30.44 -6.87 -13.71
C LEU A 99 -30.77 -6.97 -15.20
N LYS A 100 -30.97 -8.18 -15.75
CA LYS A 100 -31.37 -8.40 -17.15
C LYS A 100 -32.70 -7.76 -17.53
N LEU A 101 -33.55 -7.42 -16.56
CA LEU A 101 -34.79 -6.69 -16.81
C LEU A 101 -34.56 -5.19 -17.09
N LEU A 102 -33.39 -4.67 -16.73
CA LEU A 102 -33.09 -3.23 -16.72
C LEU A 102 -31.82 -2.86 -17.50
N LEU A 103 -30.89 -3.80 -17.66
CA LEU A 103 -29.60 -3.61 -18.32
C LEU A 103 -29.49 -4.46 -19.57
N THR A 104 -28.65 -4.01 -20.50
CA THR A 104 -28.24 -4.80 -21.66
C THR A 104 -27.30 -5.95 -21.27
N ALA A 105 -27.20 -6.96 -22.13
CA ALA A 105 -26.30 -8.09 -21.92
C ALA A 105 -24.82 -7.64 -21.82
N ASP A 106 -24.42 -6.62 -22.60
CA ASP A 106 -23.06 -6.08 -22.62
C ASP A 106 -22.72 -5.36 -21.31
N GLU A 107 -23.67 -4.62 -20.73
CA GLU A 107 -23.50 -3.96 -19.44
C GLU A 107 -23.33 -4.95 -18.30
N ILE A 108 -24.15 -6.02 -18.28
CA ILE A 108 -24.04 -7.09 -17.28
C ILE A 108 -22.71 -7.83 -17.43
N THR A 109 -22.30 -8.12 -18.67
CA THR A 109 -21.00 -8.73 -18.97
C THR A 109 -19.86 -7.85 -18.51
N THR A 110 -19.97 -6.53 -18.67
CA THR A 110 -18.98 -5.54 -18.21
C THR A 110 -18.87 -5.52 -16.69
N ILE A 111 -20.00 -5.48 -15.96
CA ILE A 111 -19.99 -5.54 -14.49
C ILE A 111 -19.32 -6.82 -14.01
N ARG A 112 -19.71 -7.96 -14.59
CA ARG A 112 -19.14 -9.28 -14.25
C ARG A 112 -17.64 -9.34 -14.51
N ALA A 113 -17.20 -8.91 -15.69
CA ALA A 113 -15.80 -8.92 -16.07
C ALA A 113 -14.95 -8.10 -15.08
N HIS A 114 -15.37 -6.87 -14.75
CA HIS A 114 -14.63 -6.03 -13.79
C HIS A 114 -14.66 -6.58 -12.38
N ALA A 115 -15.80 -7.10 -11.91
CA ALA A 115 -15.89 -7.73 -10.59
C ALA A 115 -14.92 -8.90 -10.46
N THR A 116 -14.89 -9.80 -11.45
CA THR A 116 -13.99 -10.96 -11.48
C THR A 116 -12.53 -10.53 -11.61
N GLN A 117 -12.19 -9.63 -12.54
CA GLN A 117 -10.81 -9.18 -12.74
C GLN A 117 -10.23 -8.48 -11.51
N ILE A 118 -11.00 -7.58 -10.88
CA ILE A 118 -10.56 -6.87 -9.67
C ILE A 118 -10.42 -7.84 -8.49
N ALA A 119 -11.34 -8.80 -8.32
CA ALA A 119 -11.23 -9.82 -7.28
C ALA A 119 -9.99 -10.69 -7.46
N GLN A 120 -9.75 -11.19 -8.67
CA GLN A 120 -8.59 -12.01 -8.99
C GLN A 120 -7.27 -11.24 -8.81
N ALA A 121 -7.21 -9.99 -9.29
CA ALA A 121 -6.05 -9.13 -9.07
C ALA A 121 -5.79 -8.87 -7.58
N SER A 122 -6.85 -8.66 -6.78
CA SER A 122 -6.74 -8.46 -5.33
C SER A 122 -6.19 -9.70 -4.63
N LEU A 123 -6.66 -10.89 -5.01
CA LEU A 123 -6.19 -12.17 -4.48
C LEU A 123 -4.71 -12.44 -4.84
N GLN A 124 -4.31 -12.13 -6.09
CA GLN A 124 -2.93 -12.23 -6.55
C GLN A 124 -2.00 -11.26 -5.83
N LEU A 125 -2.44 -10.02 -5.62
CA LEU A 125 -1.68 -9.02 -4.87
C LEU A 125 -1.47 -9.44 -3.42
N ARG A 126 -2.48 -10.06 -2.80
CA ARG A 126 -2.40 -10.60 -1.44
C ARG A 126 -1.46 -11.80 -1.33
N SER A 127 -1.42 -12.68 -2.32
CA SER A 127 -0.56 -13.87 -2.28
C SER A 127 0.93 -13.55 -2.48
N ASN A 128 1.28 -12.30 -2.78
CA ASN A 128 2.68 -11.88 -2.88
C ASN A 128 3.34 -11.86 -1.49
N PRO A 129 4.35 -12.72 -1.23
CA PRO A 129 5.02 -12.80 0.07
C PRO A 129 5.93 -11.59 0.36
N LEU A 130 6.22 -10.76 -0.65
CA LEU A 130 7.11 -9.61 -0.52
C LEU A 130 6.31 -8.36 -0.12
N GLY A 131 6.59 -7.84 1.07
CA GLY A 131 6.23 -6.46 1.46
C GLY A 131 4.98 -6.28 2.32
N ILE A 132 4.24 -7.35 2.64
CA ILE A 132 3.05 -7.30 3.51
C ILE A 132 3.42 -7.75 4.94
N GLY A 133 3.10 -6.93 5.95
CA GLY A 133 3.20 -7.32 7.37
C GLY A 133 4.50 -7.00 8.12
N HIS A 134 5.33 -6.08 7.64
CA HIS A 134 6.52 -5.65 8.39
C HIS A 134 6.12 -4.86 9.65
N ALA A 135 6.23 -5.51 10.82
CA ALA A 135 5.68 -5.02 12.09
C ALA A 135 6.10 -3.59 12.51
N PRO A 136 7.35 -3.13 12.26
CA PRO A 136 7.75 -1.75 12.57
C PRO A 136 6.89 -0.68 11.90
N ASP A 137 6.33 -0.96 10.72
CA ASP A 137 5.54 0.02 9.99
C ASP A 137 4.20 0.33 10.66
N GLN A 138 3.61 -0.66 11.35
CA GLN A 138 2.39 -0.44 12.12
C GLN A 138 2.65 0.45 13.34
N ALA A 139 3.79 0.25 14.01
CA ALA A 139 4.19 1.06 15.16
C ALA A 139 4.52 2.51 14.77
N LEU A 140 5.12 2.70 13.58
CA LEU A 140 5.47 4.01 13.02
C LEU A 140 4.31 4.67 12.26
N GLY A 141 3.19 3.97 12.06
CA GLY A 141 2.04 4.44 11.29
C GLY A 141 2.28 4.58 9.78
N THR A 142 3.45 4.16 9.27
CA THR A 142 3.80 4.21 7.84
C THR A 142 3.01 3.22 7.01
N ASN A 143 2.42 2.20 7.64
CA ASN A 143 1.47 1.27 7.03
C ASN A 143 0.21 1.95 6.45
N LYS A 144 -0.14 3.16 6.93
CA LYS A 144 -1.30 3.94 6.46
C LYS A 144 -1.01 4.77 5.21
N HIS A 145 0.26 4.92 4.86
CA HIS A 145 0.72 5.81 3.81
C HIS A 145 1.24 5.03 2.59
N VAL A 146 1.20 5.67 1.42
CA VAL A 146 2.03 5.24 0.29
C VAL A 146 3.39 5.85 0.52
N PHE A 147 4.42 5.03 0.75
CA PHE A 147 5.77 5.56 0.83
C PHE A 147 6.44 5.61 -0.54
N SER A 148 7.35 6.56 -0.72
CA SER A 148 8.21 6.64 -1.89
C SER A 148 9.58 7.16 -1.48
N ILE A 149 10.60 6.66 -2.17
CA ILE A 149 11.95 7.19 -2.04
C ILE A 149 12.04 8.41 -2.95
N THR A 150 12.46 9.54 -2.40
CA THR A 150 12.59 10.78 -3.15
C THR A 150 14.06 11.06 -3.46
N GLY A 151 14.37 11.12 -4.75
CA GLY A 151 15.70 11.43 -5.29
C GLY A 151 16.45 10.20 -5.80
N PRO A 152 17.63 10.40 -6.43
CA PRO A 152 18.49 9.31 -6.89
C PRO A 152 18.84 8.34 -5.75
N HIS A 153 18.94 7.05 -6.03
CA HIS A 153 19.41 6.06 -5.05
C HIS A 153 19.98 4.83 -5.74
N LEU A 154 20.79 4.04 -5.00
CA LEU A 154 21.39 2.80 -5.51
C LEU A 154 20.70 1.51 -5.04
N GLY A 155 19.56 1.61 -4.33
CA GLY A 155 18.83 0.41 -3.90
C GLY A 155 18.23 -0.37 -5.06
N HIS A 156 18.94 -1.42 -5.49
CA HIS A 156 18.53 -2.38 -6.52
C HIS A 156 17.28 -3.20 -6.15
N TYR A 157 16.85 -3.13 -4.89
CA TYR A 157 15.74 -3.90 -4.33
C TYR A 157 14.37 -3.19 -4.42
N TYR A 158 14.30 -2.01 -5.05
CA TYR A 158 13.06 -1.23 -5.21
C TYR A 158 12.45 -1.26 -6.63
N GLY A 159 12.79 -2.28 -7.43
CA GLY A 159 12.20 -2.52 -8.75
C GLY A 159 12.55 -1.45 -9.80
N ASP A 160 12.07 -1.66 -11.02
CA ASP A 160 12.46 -0.85 -12.19
C ASP A 160 11.40 0.20 -12.60
N ILE A 161 10.35 0.37 -11.79
CA ILE A 161 9.22 1.25 -12.10
C ILE A 161 9.37 2.58 -11.34
N PHE A 162 9.46 3.67 -12.09
CA PHE A 162 9.42 5.03 -11.55
C PHE A 162 8.03 5.64 -11.78
N ILE A 163 7.38 6.10 -10.71
CA ILE A 163 6.12 6.85 -10.79
C ILE A 163 6.45 8.33 -10.54
N ILE A 164 6.13 9.18 -11.52
CA ILE A 164 6.35 10.63 -11.43
C ILE A 164 5.03 11.30 -11.08
N PHE A 165 4.98 11.89 -9.89
CA PHE A 165 3.84 12.65 -9.40
C PHE A 165 3.94 14.13 -9.80
N LYS A 166 2.80 14.81 -9.94
CA LYS A 166 2.76 16.27 -10.04
C LYS A 166 3.36 16.87 -8.76
N ARG A 167 4.18 17.92 -8.90
CA ARG A 167 4.79 18.63 -7.76
C ARG A 167 3.76 19.11 -6.74
N GLU A 168 2.55 19.46 -7.18
CA GLU A 168 1.45 19.88 -6.32
C GLU A 168 1.11 18.87 -5.22
N LEU A 169 1.34 17.57 -5.43
CA LEU A 169 1.07 16.54 -4.44
C LEU A 169 1.93 16.70 -3.18
N VAL A 170 3.16 17.23 -3.28
CA VAL A 170 4.00 17.43 -2.10
C VAL A 170 3.51 18.54 -1.17
N TYR A 171 2.55 19.36 -1.64
CA TYR A 171 1.92 20.42 -0.85
C TYR A 171 0.60 19.97 -0.22
N HIS A 172 0.11 18.76 -0.51
CA HIS A 172 -1.10 18.22 0.09
C HIS A 172 -0.90 18.04 1.61
N PRO A 173 -1.86 18.43 2.48
CA PRO A 173 -1.70 18.37 3.94
C PRO A 173 -1.42 16.97 4.51
N ASP A 174 -1.77 15.92 3.74
CA ASP A 174 -1.50 14.53 4.13
C ASP A 174 -0.12 14.02 3.67
N SER A 175 0.63 14.82 2.90
CA SER A 175 1.93 14.45 2.35
C SER A 175 3.07 14.97 3.19
N ASN A 176 3.95 14.09 3.66
CA ASN A 176 5.09 14.47 4.51
C ASN A 176 6.32 13.68 4.10
N PHE A 177 7.49 14.10 4.55
CA PHE A 177 8.70 13.33 4.31
C PHE A 177 9.62 13.34 5.51
N SER A 178 10.44 12.31 5.64
CA SER A 178 11.52 12.22 6.60
C SER A 178 12.86 12.21 5.88
N ILE A 179 13.91 12.68 6.55
CA ILE A 179 15.28 12.77 6.03
C ILE A 179 15.87 11.38 5.65
N GLN A 180 15.29 10.32 6.20
CA GLN A 180 15.69 8.92 6.04
C GLN A 180 14.47 8.03 6.27
N ALA A 181 14.58 6.74 5.95
CA ALA A 181 13.47 5.80 6.15
C ALA A 181 13.01 5.73 7.62
N ALA A 182 11.71 5.67 7.86
CA ALA A 182 11.10 5.64 9.20
C ALA A 182 11.63 4.48 10.05
N THR A 183 11.88 3.33 9.41
CA THR A 183 12.41 2.12 10.05
C THR A 183 13.81 2.30 10.66
N THR A 184 14.52 3.37 10.29
CA THR A 184 15.82 3.72 10.90
C THR A 184 15.71 4.23 12.33
N PHE A 185 14.54 4.75 12.72
CA PHE A 185 14.26 5.18 14.11
C PHE A 185 13.91 4.02 15.02
N GLY A 186 13.38 2.92 14.47
CA GLY A 186 12.99 1.72 15.22
C GLY A 186 14.17 0.87 15.67
N ALA A 187 14.01 -0.46 15.64
CA ALA A 187 14.99 -1.41 16.19
C ALA A 187 16.43 -1.25 15.64
N SER A 188 16.60 -0.76 14.41
CA SER A 188 17.94 -0.56 13.83
C SER A 188 18.73 0.56 14.52
N THR A 189 18.06 1.55 15.12
CA THR A 189 18.66 2.77 15.72
C THR A 189 19.59 3.54 14.77
N ASN A 190 19.56 3.24 13.48
CA ASN A 190 20.48 3.82 12.50
C ASN A 190 20.29 5.32 12.36
N ALA A 191 19.08 5.83 12.65
CA ALA A 191 18.80 7.25 12.67
C ALA A 191 19.79 8.04 13.55
N TYR A 192 20.14 7.51 14.72
CA TYR A 192 21.00 8.17 15.70
C TYR A 192 22.48 8.05 15.37
N LYS A 193 22.87 7.00 14.62
CA LYS A 193 24.24 6.83 14.11
C LYS A 193 24.50 7.76 12.92
N MET A 194 23.51 7.87 12.04
CA MET A 194 23.59 8.66 10.81
C MET A 194 23.37 10.16 11.05
N ARG A 195 22.61 10.52 12.10
CA ARG A 195 22.33 11.91 12.48
C ARG A 195 22.77 12.10 13.94
N PRO A 196 24.07 12.29 14.23
CA PRO A 196 24.61 12.37 15.59
C PRO A 196 24.11 13.57 16.41
N TRP A 197 23.45 14.54 15.75
CA TRP A 197 22.72 15.62 16.42
C TRP A 197 21.38 15.15 17.03
N LEU A 198 20.89 13.97 16.66
CA LEU A 198 19.79 13.30 17.35
C LEU A 198 20.32 12.45 18.49
N LYS A 199 19.74 12.62 19.68
CA LYS A 199 19.98 11.73 20.81
C LYS A 199 18.95 10.61 20.81
N ASP A 200 19.41 9.37 20.92
CA ASP A 200 18.54 8.19 21.09
C ASP A 200 17.85 8.27 22.47
N PRO A 201 16.51 8.31 22.52
CA PRO A 201 15.78 8.38 23.78
C PRO A 201 15.72 7.02 24.51
N GLY A 202 16.24 5.95 23.91
CA GLY A 202 16.41 4.63 24.53
C GLY A 202 15.17 3.74 24.52
N SER A 203 13.96 4.32 24.55
CA SER A 203 12.69 3.58 24.47
C SER A 203 12.09 3.59 23.07
N ASP A 204 11.49 2.48 22.63
CA ASP A 204 10.86 2.39 21.30
C ASP A 204 9.71 3.39 21.14
N THR A 205 8.92 3.62 22.19
CA THR A 205 7.83 4.61 22.18
C THR A 205 8.35 6.03 21.95
N ASP A 206 9.45 6.41 22.60
CA ASP A 206 10.02 7.74 22.43
C ASP A 206 10.74 7.87 21.07
N ARG A 207 11.34 6.79 20.55
CA ARG A 207 11.89 6.75 19.19
C ARG A 207 10.81 6.98 18.13
N ILE A 208 9.65 6.32 18.27
CA ILE A 208 8.47 6.54 17.40
C ILE A 208 7.99 8.00 17.50
N ARG A 209 7.89 8.54 18.71
CA ARG A 209 7.53 9.95 18.92
C ARG A 209 8.53 10.89 18.25
N GLN A 210 9.82 10.59 18.35
CA GLN A 210 10.88 11.40 17.73
C GLN A 210 10.84 11.30 16.21
N PHE A 211 10.55 10.13 15.62
CA PHE A 211 10.27 9.99 14.20
C PHE A 211 9.18 10.96 13.74
N HIS A 212 8.01 10.94 14.39
CA HIS A 212 6.90 11.82 14.02
C HIS A 212 7.22 13.31 14.17
N ARG A 213 8.06 13.69 15.14
CA ARG A 213 8.54 15.07 15.34
C ARG A 213 9.59 15.51 14.31
N ASN A 214 10.23 14.57 13.62
CA ASN A 214 11.27 14.84 12.62
C ASN A 214 10.76 14.86 11.19
N LYS A 215 9.45 14.67 10.99
CA LYS A 215 8.83 14.75 9.67
C LYS A 215 8.74 16.21 9.24
N LEU A 216 9.02 16.44 7.96
CA LEU A 216 8.89 17.72 7.29
C LEU A 216 7.68 17.70 6.36
N HIS A 217 7.14 18.88 6.08
CA HIS A 217 5.97 19.06 5.24
C HIS A 217 6.09 20.37 4.48
N CYS A 218 5.81 20.39 3.16
CA CYS A 218 6.06 21.57 2.32
C CYS A 218 5.17 22.78 2.63
N SER A 219 4.09 22.58 3.37
CA SER A 219 3.23 23.67 3.88
C SER A 219 3.72 24.31 5.18
N VAL A 220 4.74 23.74 5.84
CA VAL A 220 5.27 24.29 7.09
C VAL A 220 6.38 25.30 6.75
N PRO A 221 6.28 26.57 7.17
CA PRO A 221 7.31 27.56 6.90
C PRO A 221 8.70 27.09 7.39
N GLY A 222 9.73 27.26 6.56
CA GLY A 222 11.11 26.90 6.88
C GLY A 222 11.44 25.41 6.72
N TYR A 223 10.52 24.59 6.18
CA TYR A 223 10.81 23.18 5.90
C TYR A 223 11.97 23.01 4.92
N GLU A 224 12.09 23.91 3.95
CA GLU A 224 13.13 23.92 2.94
C GLU A 224 14.51 24.20 3.55
N GLU A 225 14.58 25.12 4.51
CA GLU A 225 15.80 25.44 5.24
C GLU A 225 16.20 24.26 6.13
N ALA A 226 15.24 23.68 6.86
CA ALA A 226 15.49 22.50 7.68
C ALA A 226 15.99 21.31 6.83
N ALA A 227 15.37 21.05 5.69
CA ALA A 227 15.79 20.01 4.76
C ALA A 227 17.19 20.29 4.18
N ALA A 228 17.49 21.54 3.82
CA ALA A 228 18.80 21.94 3.30
C ALA A 228 19.91 21.76 4.35
N ILE A 229 19.67 22.18 5.60
CA ILE A 229 20.62 22.03 6.71
C ILE A 229 20.90 20.55 6.97
N GLU A 230 19.88 19.68 6.96
CA GLU A 230 20.05 18.24 7.11
C GLU A 230 20.91 17.64 5.98
N LEU A 231 20.68 18.04 4.73
CA LEU A 231 21.50 17.59 3.60
C LEU A 231 22.95 18.05 3.71
N MET A 232 23.18 19.30 4.10
CA MET A 232 24.51 19.83 4.35
C MET A 232 25.21 19.08 5.48
N ALA A 233 24.52 18.85 6.60
CA ALA A 233 25.07 18.16 7.77
C ALA A 233 25.43 16.70 7.45
N LEU A 234 24.56 15.97 6.77
CA LEU A 234 24.81 14.58 6.34
C LEU A 234 25.99 14.49 5.37
N THR A 235 26.06 15.41 4.41
CA THR A 235 27.17 15.47 3.45
C THR A 235 28.48 15.84 4.13
N GLY A 236 28.43 16.81 5.04
CA GLY A 236 29.57 17.26 5.80
C GLY A 236 30.12 16.19 6.73
N GLN A 237 29.24 15.40 7.36
CA GLN A 237 29.64 14.24 8.17
C GLN A 237 30.39 13.20 7.34
N GLN A 238 29.90 12.87 6.14
CA GLN A 238 30.57 11.93 5.24
C GLN A 238 31.93 12.47 4.77
N LYS A 239 32.01 13.76 4.44
CA LYS A 239 33.26 14.41 4.01
C LYS A 239 34.19 14.82 5.15
N LYS A 240 33.73 14.76 6.41
CA LYS A 240 34.40 15.29 7.61
C LYS A 240 34.75 16.79 7.49
N THR A 241 33.84 17.59 6.94
CA THR A 241 34.01 19.05 6.79
C THR A 241 32.66 19.77 6.82
N MET A 242 32.65 21.02 7.28
CA MET A 242 31.49 21.91 7.19
C MET A 242 31.46 22.70 5.87
N ASN A 243 32.55 22.68 5.10
CA ASN A 243 32.62 23.30 3.79
C ASN A 243 32.00 22.35 2.75
N VAL A 244 30.67 22.43 2.63
CA VAL A 244 29.86 21.62 1.72
C VAL A 244 29.19 22.54 0.73
N ASP A 245 29.36 22.26 -0.55
CA ASP A 245 28.64 22.95 -1.62
C ASP A 245 27.55 22.07 -2.26
N LEU A 246 26.82 22.63 -3.23
CA LEU A 246 25.76 21.90 -3.93
C LEU A 246 26.29 20.68 -4.71
N LYS A 247 27.51 20.75 -5.27
CA LYS A 247 28.09 19.64 -6.03
C LYS A 247 28.42 18.46 -5.11
N ASP A 248 28.88 18.76 -3.91
CA ASP A 248 29.13 17.75 -2.89
C ASP A 248 27.86 17.00 -2.52
N ILE A 249 26.75 17.73 -2.31
CA ILE A 249 25.44 17.14 -1.99
C ILE A 249 24.97 16.26 -3.16
N GLN A 250 25.06 16.76 -4.40
CA GLN A 250 24.69 16.01 -5.59
C GLN A 250 25.52 14.73 -5.73
N HIS A 251 26.85 14.81 -5.56
CA HIS A 251 27.74 13.66 -5.67
C HIS A 251 27.44 12.63 -4.60
N ARG A 252 27.22 13.05 -3.34
CA ARG A 252 26.78 12.16 -2.27
C ARG A 252 25.48 11.45 -2.67
N TRP A 253 24.48 12.19 -3.15
CA TRP A 253 23.18 11.62 -3.48
C TRP A 253 23.25 10.51 -4.55
N LEU A 254 24.16 10.61 -5.50
CA LEU A 254 24.38 9.56 -6.51
C LEU A 254 24.95 8.24 -5.95
N THR A 255 25.42 8.23 -4.70
CA THR A 255 26.16 7.10 -4.12
C THR A 255 25.49 6.46 -2.90
N ILE A 256 24.37 7.02 -2.43
CA ILE A 256 23.74 6.58 -1.18
C ILE A 256 22.67 5.51 -1.40
N ASP A 257 22.54 4.64 -0.39
CA ASP A 257 21.50 3.62 -0.32
C ASP A 257 20.11 4.26 -0.15
N SER A 258 19.09 3.57 -0.64
CA SER A 258 17.69 4.00 -0.61
C SER A 258 17.12 4.29 0.78
N HIS A 259 17.66 3.71 1.85
CA HIS A 259 17.18 4.03 3.21
C HIS A 259 17.79 5.32 3.78
N GLN A 260 18.80 5.89 3.11
CA GLN A 260 19.55 7.08 3.56
C GLN A 260 19.19 8.36 2.79
N VAL A 261 18.18 8.25 1.94
CA VAL A 261 17.56 9.35 1.20
C VAL A 261 16.20 9.67 1.80
N PHE A 262 15.57 10.74 1.31
CA PHE A 262 14.27 11.15 1.79
C PHE A 262 13.22 10.08 1.53
N GLU A 263 12.45 9.74 2.56
CA GLU A 263 11.27 8.90 2.46
C GLU A 263 10.04 9.80 2.56
N MET A 264 9.23 9.81 1.52
CA MET A 264 7.98 10.56 1.46
C MET A 264 6.80 9.62 1.73
N HIS A 265 5.79 10.12 2.45
CA HIS A 265 4.60 9.41 2.93
C HIS A 265 3.32 10.22 2.66
#